data_AF-A0A9X6RLY9-F1
#
_entry.id   AF-A0A9X6RLY9-F1
#
_cell.length_a   1.000
_cell.length_b   1.000
_cell.length_c   1.000
_cell.angle_alpha   90.00
_cell.angle_beta   90.00
_cell.angle_gamma   90.00
#
_symmetry.space_group_name_H-M   'P 1'
#
loop_
_entity.id
_entity.type
_entity.pdbx_description
1 polymer ?
#
loop_
_entity_poly.entity_id
_entity_poly.type
_entity_poly.pdbx_seq_one_letter_code
_entity_poly.pdbx_strand_id
1 'polypeptide(L)'
;MNATVANDKDRIEGRVVVMGTPAEEGGGGKVMLINEGAFKDIDFAMMVHPWGHNDLEPVVLGIDRCVVEYHGKAAHASCGPWEGVNALDAAVAVYQNVAMYRQQMKPNWRVHGIIVNGGAKPNIIPDLTVSNYYIRAQTQTDLACLKERILAIFSAAAKATGCTMKVEWEPNPYAGMMHSSTMSQLYKKFSAADDVVFPDQVPSFSGSTDMGNVSLEVPSIHPGFFIGKPFMIHTRDFEKLLKTARPEAQKYTLIAAKSMALTCVELFTKPEVREQARKEFEEKKKLFAG
;
A
#
# COMPACT_ATOMS: atom_id res chain seq x y z
N MET A 1 20.92 17.78 2.83
CA MET A 1 22.37 18.04 2.79
C MET A 1 22.73 18.36 1.35
N ASN A 2 23.35 19.50 1.07
CA ASN A 2 23.87 19.77 -0.27
C ASN A 2 25.14 18.93 -0.44
N ALA A 3 25.04 17.81 -1.15
CA ALA A 3 26.19 16.96 -1.44
C ALA A 3 27.12 17.73 -2.39
N THR A 4 28.31 18.10 -1.91
CA THR A 4 29.36 18.73 -2.72
C THR A 4 30.52 17.76 -2.82
N VAL A 5 30.79 17.26 -4.03
CA VAL A 5 32.00 16.50 -4.35
C VAL A 5 32.91 17.39 -5.21
N ALA A 6 34.21 17.29 -4.98
CA ALA A 6 35.24 18.27 -5.33
C ALA A 6 35.58 18.39 -6.83
N ASN A 7 36.16 19.55 -7.18
CA ASN A 7 36.57 20.12 -8.49
C ASN A 7 35.46 20.78 -9.35
N ASP A 8 35.59 22.10 -9.53
CA ASP A 8 34.61 23.03 -10.13
C ASP A 8 34.22 22.77 -11.60
N LYS A 9 34.78 21.76 -12.28
CA LYS A 9 34.42 21.38 -13.66
C LYS A 9 33.62 20.08 -13.78
N ASP A 10 33.62 19.23 -12.75
CA ASP A 10 32.90 17.95 -12.71
C ASP A 10 31.73 17.97 -11.70
N ARG A 11 31.30 19.17 -11.30
CA ARG A 11 30.23 19.37 -10.33
C ARG A 11 28.88 18.99 -10.93
N ILE A 12 28.28 17.95 -10.36
CA ILE A 12 26.89 17.60 -10.62
C ILE A 12 26.01 18.56 -9.80
N GLU A 13 25.27 19.43 -10.47
CA GLU A 13 24.29 20.29 -9.82
C GLU A 13 23.04 19.49 -9.46
N GLY A 14 22.60 19.60 -8.20
CA GLY A 14 21.46 18.85 -7.70
C GLY A 14 21.36 18.85 -6.18
N ARG A 15 20.24 18.30 -5.67
CA ARG A 15 19.98 18.17 -4.23
C ARG A 15 19.57 16.74 -3.91
N VAL A 16 20.24 16.14 -2.92
CA VAL A 16 19.87 14.83 -2.37
C VAL A 16 19.24 15.03 -1.00
N VAL A 17 18.06 14.45 -0.81
CA VAL A 17 17.32 14.46 0.45
C VAL A 17 17.16 13.02 0.94
N VAL A 18 17.60 12.76 2.17
CA VAL A 18 17.33 11.50 2.87
C VAL A 18 16.22 11.78 3.87
N MET A 19 15.07 11.15 3.69
CA MET A 19 13.89 11.39 4.51
C MET A 19 13.63 10.20 5.44
N GLY A 20 13.61 10.46 6.74
CA GLY A 20 13.16 9.49 7.73
C GLY A 20 11.64 9.36 7.66
N THR A 21 11.13 8.18 7.33
CA THR A 21 9.70 7.94 7.09
C THR A 21 9.16 6.88 8.07
N PRO A 22 8.74 7.28 9.28
CA PRO A 22 8.32 6.35 10.33
C PRO A 22 6.98 5.68 10.00
N ALA A 23 6.63 4.65 10.78
CA ALA A 23 5.29 4.06 10.84
C ALA A 23 4.72 3.46 9.53
N GLU A 24 5.58 2.98 8.63
CA GLU A 24 5.15 2.37 7.36
C GLU A 24 4.30 1.09 7.55
N GLU A 25 4.50 0.32 8.61
CA GLU A 25 3.76 -0.94 8.85
C GLU A 25 2.26 -0.74 9.18
N GLY A 26 1.79 0.51 9.35
CA GLY A 26 0.36 0.75 9.51
C GLY A 26 -0.08 2.17 9.87
N GLY A 27 0.84 3.07 10.19
CA GLY A 27 0.53 4.47 10.51
C GLY A 27 0.53 5.42 9.32
N GLY A 28 1.11 5.03 8.18
CA GLY A 28 1.13 5.86 6.97
C GLY A 28 1.97 7.13 7.10
N GLY A 29 3.18 7.03 7.69
CA GLY A 29 4.00 8.21 7.93
C GLY A 29 4.37 8.98 6.67
N LYS A 30 4.56 8.33 5.52
CA LYS A 30 4.77 9.06 4.25
C LYS A 30 3.53 9.82 3.82
N VAL A 31 2.33 9.31 4.08
CA VAL A 31 1.07 10.01 3.80
C VAL A 31 0.99 11.30 4.60
N MET A 32 1.31 11.25 5.90
CA MET A 32 1.37 12.45 6.75
C MET A 32 2.41 13.46 6.24
N LEU A 33 3.60 12.99 5.87
CA LEU A 33 4.66 13.85 5.32
C LEU A 33 4.25 14.50 3.99
N ILE A 34 3.55 13.78 3.12
CA ILE A 34 2.99 14.33 1.87
C ILE A 34 1.98 15.45 2.19
N ASN A 35 1.07 15.22 3.14
CA ASN A 35 0.06 16.20 3.54
C ASN A 35 0.68 17.49 4.09
N GLU A 36 1.78 17.39 4.82
CA GLU A 36 2.57 18.54 5.31
C GLU A 36 3.48 19.16 4.23
N GLY A 37 3.47 18.63 3.00
CA GLY A 37 4.17 19.20 1.85
C GLY A 37 5.64 18.80 1.73
N ALA A 38 6.10 17.76 2.43
CA ALA A 38 7.51 17.34 2.43
C ALA A 38 8.04 16.89 1.05
N PHE A 39 7.15 16.57 0.10
CA PHE A 39 7.49 16.13 -1.25
C PHE A 39 7.31 17.22 -2.32
N LYS A 40 6.84 18.43 -1.97
CA LYS A 40 6.52 19.49 -2.95
C LYS A 40 7.72 19.98 -3.78
N ASP A 41 8.92 19.87 -3.23
CA ASP A 41 10.17 20.30 -3.86
C ASP A 41 11.09 19.11 -4.22
N ILE A 42 10.53 17.90 -4.27
CA ILE A 42 11.22 16.67 -4.68
C ILE A 42 10.84 16.35 -6.12
N ASP A 43 11.83 16.05 -6.96
CA ASP A 43 11.60 15.72 -8.38
C ASP A 43 11.42 14.22 -8.64
N PHE A 44 12.10 13.38 -7.86
CA PHE A 44 12.17 11.91 -8.00
C PHE A 44 12.36 11.29 -6.62
N ALA A 45 11.76 10.13 -6.36
CA ALA A 45 11.93 9.41 -5.10
C ALA A 45 12.38 7.96 -5.33
N MET A 46 13.24 7.44 -4.46
CA MET A 46 13.71 6.06 -4.53
C MET A 46 13.74 5.44 -3.15
N MET A 47 13.30 4.20 -3.08
CA MET A 47 13.44 3.34 -1.90
C MET A 47 13.76 1.93 -2.39
N VAL A 48 14.42 1.12 -1.56
CA VAL A 48 14.65 -0.30 -1.83
C VAL A 48 14.26 -1.09 -0.59
N HIS A 49 13.79 -2.33 -0.76
CA HIS A 49 13.30 -3.15 0.34
C HIS A 49 14.05 -4.49 0.42
N PRO A 50 14.58 -4.89 1.59
CA PRO A 50 15.20 -6.20 1.73
C PRO A 50 14.17 -7.31 1.55
N TRP A 51 14.54 -8.39 0.87
CA TRP A 51 13.63 -9.47 0.52
C TRP A 51 14.32 -10.83 0.32
N GLY A 52 13.51 -11.89 0.20
CA GLY A 52 13.97 -13.25 -0.11
C GLY A 52 14.40 -13.47 -1.57
N HIS A 53 14.24 -12.49 -2.44
CA HIS A 53 14.69 -12.48 -3.84
C HIS A 53 14.75 -11.04 -4.37
N ASN A 54 15.35 -10.83 -5.54
CA ASN A 54 15.30 -9.53 -6.21
C ASN A 54 13.98 -9.39 -6.96
N ASP A 55 13.30 -8.26 -6.82
CA ASP A 55 12.11 -7.89 -7.57
C ASP A 55 12.24 -6.43 -7.99
N LEU A 56 12.13 -6.16 -9.29
CA LEU A 56 12.41 -4.83 -9.81
C LEU A 56 11.24 -3.88 -9.59
N GLU A 57 10.02 -4.38 -9.83
CA GLU A 57 8.78 -3.61 -9.82
C GLU A 57 7.70 -4.43 -9.10
N PRO A 58 7.84 -4.65 -7.77
CA PRO A 58 6.92 -5.49 -7.02
C PRO A 58 5.49 -4.95 -7.11
N VAL A 59 4.51 -5.85 -7.16
CA VAL A 59 3.09 -5.45 -7.18
C VAL A 59 2.68 -4.93 -5.80
N VAL A 60 2.56 -3.62 -5.68
CA VAL A 60 2.06 -2.98 -4.45
C VAL A 60 0.58 -2.64 -4.64
N LEU A 61 -0.27 -3.21 -3.79
CA LEU A 61 -1.70 -2.94 -3.78
C LEU A 61 -2.01 -1.77 -2.85
N GLY A 62 -2.92 -0.91 -3.30
CA GLY A 62 -3.59 0.03 -2.42
C GLY A 62 -4.48 -0.72 -1.44
N ILE A 63 -4.55 -0.21 -0.21
CA ILE A 63 -5.39 -0.75 0.85
C ILE A 63 -6.07 0.39 1.59
N ASP A 64 -7.36 0.22 1.80
CA ASP A 64 -8.14 1.05 2.73
C ASP A 64 -8.82 0.14 3.74
N ARG A 65 -9.03 0.65 4.95
CA ARG A 65 -9.55 -0.08 6.09
C ARG A 65 -10.70 0.71 6.68
N CYS A 66 -11.74 0.03 7.12
CA CYS A 66 -12.81 0.69 7.86
C CYS A 66 -13.36 -0.17 8.98
N VAL A 67 -13.94 0.54 9.95
CA VAL A 67 -14.85 0.01 10.96
C VAL A 67 -16.26 0.41 10.54
N VAL A 68 -17.17 -0.56 10.49
CA VAL A 68 -18.61 -0.32 10.30
C VAL A 68 -19.36 -0.73 11.56
N GLU A 69 -20.18 0.19 12.06
CA GLU A 69 -21.08 -0.03 13.18
C GLU A 69 -22.52 0.04 12.70
N TYR A 70 -23.34 -0.91 13.15
CA TYR A 70 -24.78 -0.86 13.00
C TYR A 70 -25.43 -0.67 14.36
N HIS A 71 -26.32 0.33 14.46
CA HIS A 71 -27.06 0.67 15.66
C HIS A 71 -28.55 0.42 15.42
N GLY A 72 -29.12 -0.46 16.22
CA GLY A 72 -30.52 -0.88 16.20
C GLY A 72 -31.20 -0.67 17.56
N LYS A 73 -32.02 -1.63 17.98
CA LYS A 73 -32.80 -1.56 19.22
C LYS A 73 -32.99 -2.96 19.80
N ALA A 74 -32.60 -3.13 21.06
CA ALA A 74 -32.70 -4.41 21.74
C ALA A 74 -34.16 -4.76 22.05
N ALA A 75 -34.47 -6.05 21.97
CA ALA A 75 -35.74 -6.62 22.36
C ALA A 75 -35.55 -8.09 22.81
N HIS A 76 -36.50 -8.63 23.56
CA HIS A 76 -36.48 -10.04 23.91
C HIS A 76 -36.81 -10.89 22.67
N ALA A 77 -35.86 -11.73 22.24
CA ALA A 77 -35.95 -12.44 20.95
C ALA A 77 -37.21 -13.32 20.82
N SER A 78 -37.71 -13.90 21.92
CA SER A 78 -38.92 -14.75 21.91
C SER A 78 -40.24 -14.03 22.25
N CYS A 79 -40.22 -12.95 23.02
CA CYS A 79 -41.44 -12.38 23.61
C CYS A 79 -41.96 -11.18 22.83
N GLY A 80 -41.09 -10.43 22.17
CA GLY A 80 -41.47 -9.27 21.38
C GLY A 80 -40.39 -8.85 20.40
N PRO A 81 -39.91 -9.75 19.50
CA PRO A 81 -38.86 -9.41 18.55
C PRO A 81 -39.24 -8.26 17.60
N TRP A 82 -40.53 -8.07 17.31
CA TRP A 82 -41.03 -6.98 16.44
C TRP A 82 -40.85 -5.56 17.03
N GLU A 83 -40.56 -5.45 18.33
CA GLU A 83 -40.23 -4.17 18.97
C GLU A 83 -38.76 -3.78 18.79
N GLY A 84 -37.92 -4.70 18.29
CA GLY A 84 -36.48 -4.53 18.11
C GLY A 84 -36.08 -4.18 16.68
N VAL A 85 -34.83 -3.77 16.53
CA VAL A 85 -34.15 -3.54 15.25
C VAL A 85 -32.81 -4.28 15.33
N ASN A 86 -32.64 -5.31 14.51
CA ASN A 86 -31.56 -6.28 14.68
C ASN A 86 -30.28 -5.85 13.95
N ALA A 87 -29.30 -5.36 14.71
CA ALA A 87 -28.01 -4.96 14.19
C ALA A 87 -27.17 -6.14 13.66
N LEU A 88 -27.39 -7.36 14.18
CA LEU A 88 -26.68 -8.56 13.70
C LEU A 88 -27.16 -8.97 12.30
N ASP A 89 -28.44 -8.81 12.00
CA ASP A 89 -28.97 -9.07 10.65
C ASP A 89 -28.31 -8.13 9.63
N ALA A 90 -28.02 -6.87 10.00
CA ALA A 90 -27.32 -5.93 9.13
C ALA A 90 -25.89 -6.39 8.83
N ALA A 91 -25.13 -6.78 9.87
CA ALA A 91 -23.77 -7.29 9.72
C ALA A 91 -23.71 -8.58 8.88
N VAL A 92 -24.66 -9.51 9.10
CA VAL A 92 -24.77 -10.75 8.32
C VAL A 92 -25.14 -10.46 6.87
N ALA A 93 -26.07 -9.53 6.63
CA ALA A 93 -26.44 -9.11 5.28
C ALA A 93 -25.25 -8.52 4.52
N VAL A 94 -24.41 -7.68 5.17
CA VAL A 94 -23.16 -7.21 4.56
C VAL A 94 -22.25 -8.37 4.19
N TYR A 95 -22.03 -9.33 5.10
CA TYR A 95 -21.14 -10.46 4.84
C TYR A 95 -21.60 -11.29 3.63
N GLN A 96 -22.92 -11.54 3.53
CA GLN A 96 -23.54 -12.23 2.40
C GLN A 96 -23.45 -11.41 1.10
N ASN A 97 -23.76 -10.12 1.15
CA ASN A 97 -23.69 -9.24 -0.01
C ASN A 97 -22.27 -9.11 -0.56
N VAL A 98 -21.26 -9.02 0.31
CA VAL A 98 -19.85 -9.06 -0.09
C VAL A 98 -19.53 -10.42 -0.72
N ALA A 99 -19.99 -11.53 -0.14
CA ALA A 99 -19.76 -12.86 -0.71
C ALA A 99 -20.35 -13.01 -2.13
N MET A 100 -21.56 -12.50 -2.37
CA MET A 100 -22.18 -12.47 -3.69
C MET A 100 -21.42 -11.54 -4.65
N TYR A 101 -21.05 -10.35 -4.19
CA TYR A 101 -20.35 -9.35 -5.02
C TYR A 101 -18.98 -9.82 -5.54
N ARG A 102 -18.35 -10.80 -4.87
CA ARG A 102 -17.07 -11.38 -5.33
C ARG A 102 -17.10 -11.87 -6.78
N GLN A 103 -18.26 -12.32 -7.28
CA GLN A 103 -18.39 -12.75 -8.67
C GLN A 103 -18.23 -11.57 -9.66
N GLN A 104 -18.59 -10.35 -9.25
CA GLN A 104 -18.50 -9.13 -10.08
C GLN A 104 -17.25 -8.29 -9.78
N MET A 105 -16.36 -8.75 -8.89
CA MET A 105 -15.09 -8.08 -8.60
C MET A 105 -14.07 -8.34 -9.72
N LYS A 106 -13.19 -7.37 -9.98
CA LYS A 106 -12.04 -7.62 -10.86
C LYS A 106 -11.10 -8.67 -10.24
N PRO A 107 -10.35 -9.46 -11.04
CA PRO A 107 -9.48 -10.51 -10.53
C PRO A 107 -8.43 -10.08 -9.51
N ASN A 108 -8.01 -8.80 -9.53
CA ASN A 108 -7.02 -8.20 -8.62
C ASN A 108 -7.65 -7.43 -7.44
N TRP A 109 -8.97 -7.42 -7.29
CA TRP A 109 -9.65 -6.77 -6.17
C TRP A 109 -9.83 -7.72 -4.99
N ARG A 110 -9.70 -7.22 -3.77
CA ARG A 110 -9.93 -8.00 -2.55
C ARG A 110 -10.76 -7.22 -1.55
N VAL A 111 -11.64 -7.93 -0.86
CA VAL A 111 -12.43 -7.43 0.28
C VAL A 111 -12.38 -8.50 1.34
N HIS A 112 -11.91 -8.17 2.54
CA HIS A 112 -11.84 -9.06 3.69
C HIS A 112 -12.59 -8.40 4.85
N GLY A 113 -13.26 -9.17 5.69
CA GLY A 113 -13.85 -8.59 6.89
C GLY A 113 -14.22 -9.61 7.94
N ILE A 114 -14.39 -9.12 9.15
CA ILE A 114 -14.79 -9.89 10.34
C ILE A 114 -15.84 -9.12 11.14
N ILE A 115 -16.70 -9.84 11.84
CA ILE A 115 -17.59 -9.27 12.87
C ILE A 115 -16.84 -9.33 14.19
N VAL A 116 -16.47 -8.18 14.74
CA VAL A 116 -15.72 -8.04 16.00
C VAL A 116 -16.67 -8.12 17.19
N ASN A 117 -17.85 -7.50 17.07
CA ASN A 117 -18.94 -7.58 18.03
C ASN A 117 -20.24 -7.96 17.30
N GLY A 118 -20.78 -9.15 17.59
CA GLY A 118 -21.99 -9.69 16.98
C GLY A 118 -23.19 -9.79 17.92
N GLY A 119 -23.13 -9.17 19.11
CA GLY A 119 -24.17 -9.27 20.13
C GLY A 119 -23.80 -10.14 21.34
N ALA A 120 -24.51 -9.93 22.44
CA ALA A 120 -24.11 -10.47 23.75
C ALA A 120 -24.73 -11.84 24.10
N LYS A 121 -25.99 -12.08 23.73
CA LYS A 121 -26.72 -13.32 24.06
C LYS A 121 -27.77 -13.68 23.00
N PRO A 122 -28.01 -14.98 22.72
CA PRO A 122 -29.00 -15.40 21.71
C PRO A 122 -30.45 -15.01 22.00
N ASN A 123 -30.82 -14.78 23.26
CA ASN A 123 -32.19 -14.42 23.65
C ASN A 123 -32.46 -12.90 23.63
N ILE A 124 -31.48 -12.09 23.21
CA ILE A 124 -31.58 -10.63 23.09
C ILE A 124 -31.29 -10.27 21.65
N ILE A 125 -32.18 -9.51 21.00
CA ILE A 125 -31.91 -8.93 19.69
C ILE A 125 -30.73 -7.96 19.80
N PRO A 126 -29.62 -8.16 19.07
CA PRO A 126 -28.47 -7.26 19.12
C PRO A 126 -28.82 -5.85 18.66
N ASP A 127 -28.52 -4.86 19.49
CA ASP A 127 -28.71 -3.43 19.22
C ASP A 127 -27.44 -2.74 18.69
N LEU A 128 -26.29 -3.37 18.83
CA LEU A 128 -25.03 -2.90 18.28
C LEU A 128 -24.25 -4.06 17.66
N THR A 129 -23.70 -3.84 16.47
CA THR A 129 -22.61 -4.66 15.93
C THR A 129 -21.47 -3.81 15.41
N VAL A 130 -20.27 -4.39 15.44
CA VAL A 130 -19.04 -3.75 14.95
C VAL A 130 -18.31 -4.74 14.06
N SER A 131 -17.97 -4.33 12.84
CA SER A 131 -17.21 -5.14 11.88
C SER A 131 -16.02 -4.37 11.33
N ASN A 132 -14.92 -5.08 11.07
CA ASN A 132 -13.73 -4.52 10.43
C ASN A 132 -13.63 -5.03 9.00
N TYR A 133 -13.41 -4.15 8.04
CA TYR A 133 -13.24 -4.48 6.63
C TYR A 133 -11.98 -3.88 6.04
N TYR A 134 -11.26 -4.67 5.22
CA TYR A 134 -10.15 -4.23 4.38
C TYR A 134 -10.55 -4.37 2.91
N ILE A 135 -10.30 -3.32 2.14
CA ILE A 135 -10.46 -3.34 0.69
C ILE A 135 -9.11 -3.12 0.02
N ARG A 136 -8.84 -3.83 -1.07
CA ARG A 136 -7.60 -3.72 -1.83
C ARG A 136 -7.87 -3.70 -3.32
N ALA A 137 -7.15 -2.84 -4.01
CA ALA A 137 -7.09 -2.77 -5.46
C ALA A 137 -5.72 -2.27 -5.89
N GLN A 138 -5.34 -2.54 -7.14
CA GLN A 138 -4.02 -2.17 -7.62
C GLN A 138 -3.92 -0.69 -8.00
N THR A 139 -4.98 -0.09 -8.54
CA THR A 139 -4.99 1.33 -8.96
C THR A 139 -5.88 2.16 -8.04
N GLN A 140 -5.66 3.48 -7.99
CA GLN A 140 -6.48 4.36 -7.15
C GLN A 140 -7.90 4.53 -7.69
N THR A 141 -8.07 4.57 -9.01
CA THR A 141 -9.39 4.57 -9.63
C THR A 141 -10.19 3.32 -9.24
N ASP A 142 -9.53 2.15 -9.24
CA ASP A 142 -10.16 0.90 -8.86
C ASP A 142 -10.47 0.84 -7.35
N LEU A 143 -9.55 1.32 -6.51
CA LEU A 143 -9.75 1.37 -5.07
C LEU A 143 -10.93 2.27 -4.71
N ALA A 144 -11.04 3.44 -5.35
CA ALA A 144 -12.15 4.37 -5.18
C ALA A 144 -13.48 3.74 -5.63
N CYS A 145 -13.51 3.08 -6.79
CA CYS A 145 -14.70 2.39 -7.28
C CYS A 145 -15.13 1.24 -6.34
N LEU A 146 -14.18 0.45 -5.85
CA LEU A 146 -14.45 -0.61 -4.88
C LEU A 146 -14.97 -0.03 -3.56
N LYS A 147 -14.38 1.06 -3.07
CA LYS A 147 -14.79 1.75 -1.84
C LYS A 147 -16.25 2.23 -1.95
N GLU A 148 -16.61 2.87 -3.04
CA GLU A 148 -17.98 3.32 -3.30
C GLU A 148 -18.97 2.14 -3.31
N ARG A 149 -18.62 1.05 -4.00
CA ARG A 149 -19.49 -0.13 -4.06
C ARG A 149 -19.68 -0.79 -2.69
N ILE A 150 -18.62 -0.89 -1.90
CA ILE A 150 -18.69 -1.47 -0.55
C ILE A 150 -19.49 -0.57 0.39
N LEU A 151 -19.35 0.75 0.28
CA LEU A 151 -20.19 1.68 1.04
C LEU A 151 -21.68 1.55 0.67
N ALA A 152 -21.99 1.32 -0.61
CA ALA A 152 -23.36 1.05 -1.05
C ALA A 152 -23.92 -0.25 -0.45
N ILE A 153 -23.09 -1.31 -0.34
CA ILE A 153 -23.48 -2.56 0.32
C ILE A 153 -23.75 -2.32 1.82
N PHE A 154 -22.89 -1.56 2.49
CA PHE A 154 -23.09 -1.24 3.90
C PHE A 154 -24.40 -0.46 4.13
N SER A 155 -24.65 0.55 3.30
CA SER A 155 -25.88 1.37 3.35
C SER A 155 -27.15 0.55 3.05
N ALA A 156 -27.08 -0.37 2.09
CA ALA A 156 -28.20 -1.25 1.75
C ALA A 156 -28.60 -2.15 2.94
N ALA A 157 -27.62 -2.71 3.67
CA ALA A 157 -27.88 -3.52 4.85
C ALA A 157 -28.52 -2.71 6.00
N ALA A 158 -28.07 -1.46 6.21
CA ALA A 158 -28.69 -0.54 7.17
C ALA A 158 -30.17 -0.34 6.84
N LYS A 159 -30.45 0.02 5.58
CA LYS A 159 -31.80 0.32 5.11
C LYS A 159 -32.72 -0.89 5.15
N ALA A 160 -32.23 -2.07 4.77
CA ALA A 160 -33.03 -3.30 4.76
C ALA A 160 -33.47 -3.75 6.16
N THR A 161 -32.65 -3.46 7.18
CA THR A 161 -32.90 -3.88 8.57
C THR A 161 -33.51 -2.79 9.44
N GLY A 162 -33.58 -1.55 8.95
CA GLY A 162 -33.99 -0.39 9.74
C GLY A 162 -32.93 0.12 10.71
N CYS A 163 -31.69 -0.37 10.62
CA CYS A 163 -30.57 0.11 11.44
C CYS A 163 -30.09 1.49 10.97
N THR A 164 -29.47 2.22 11.89
CA THR A 164 -28.56 3.31 11.53
C THR A 164 -27.13 2.77 11.40
N MET A 165 -26.30 3.44 10.61
CA MET A 165 -24.96 2.99 10.27
C MET A 165 -23.95 4.10 10.48
N LYS A 166 -22.79 3.74 11.03
CA LYS A 166 -21.59 4.60 11.10
C LYS A 166 -20.43 3.87 10.45
N VAL A 167 -19.71 4.53 9.56
CA VAL A 167 -18.51 3.98 8.91
C VAL A 167 -17.35 4.94 9.15
N GLU A 168 -16.26 4.42 9.71
CA GLU A 168 -15.02 5.14 9.92
C GLU A 168 -13.93 4.51 9.07
N TRP A 169 -13.38 5.28 8.13
CA TRP A 169 -12.27 4.86 7.28
C TRP A 169 -10.93 5.24 7.91
N GLU A 170 -9.88 4.49 7.57
CA GLU A 170 -8.51 4.81 7.94
C GLU A 170 -8.12 6.19 7.38
N PRO A 171 -7.64 7.12 8.21
CA PRO A 171 -7.26 8.46 7.77
C PRO A 171 -6.12 8.45 6.73
N ASN A 172 -5.22 7.47 6.79
CA ASN A 172 -4.04 7.39 5.92
C ASN A 172 -4.04 6.09 5.09
N PRO A 173 -4.93 5.95 4.09
CA PRO A 173 -4.97 4.76 3.25
C PRO A 173 -3.73 4.68 2.34
N TYR A 174 -3.30 3.46 2.05
CA TYR A 174 -2.11 3.26 1.20
C TYR A 174 -2.57 3.16 -0.25
N ALA A 175 -1.84 3.83 -1.13
CA ALA A 175 -2.06 3.74 -2.56
C ALA A 175 -1.34 2.52 -3.15
N GLY A 176 -1.83 2.03 -4.29
CA GLY A 176 -1.02 1.15 -5.13
C GLY A 176 0.18 1.91 -5.70
N MET A 177 1.24 1.18 -6.09
CA MET A 177 2.47 1.82 -6.56
C MET A 177 2.52 1.94 -8.08
N MET A 178 2.87 3.14 -8.56
CA MET A 178 3.27 3.42 -9.93
C MET A 178 4.80 3.45 -10.03
N HIS A 179 5.42 2.33 -10.42
CA HIS A 179 6.86 2.30 -10.66
C HIS A 179 7.22 3.11 -11.91
N SER A 180 8.25 3.94 -11.82
CA SER A 180 8.90 4.54 -13.00
C SER A 180 9.82 3.51 -13.64
N SER A 181 9.39 2.97 -14.78
CA SER A 181 10.14 1.98 -15.55
C SER A 181 11.46 2.57 -16.06
N THR A 182 11.49 3.85 -16.41
CA THR A 182 12.74 4.55 -16.74
C THR A 182 13.76 4.45 -15.60
N MET A 183 13.36 4.75 -14.36
CA MET A 183 14.23 4.67 -13.19
C MET A 183 14.53 3.21 -12.81
N SER A 184 13.56 2.31 -12.91
CA SER A 184 13.73 0.87 -12.66
C SER A 184 14.78 0.27 -13.60
N GLN A 185 14.76 0.61 -14.89
CA GLN A 185 15.77 0.10 -15.83
C GLN A 185 17.18 0.62 -15.54
N LEU A 186 17.31 1.86 -15.05
CA LEU A 186 18.61 2.37 -14.57
C LEU A 186 19.09 1.60 -13.34
N TYR A 187 18.20 1.39 -12.36
CA TYR A 187 18.52 0.59 -11.18
C TYR A 187 18.93 -0.85 -11.56
N LYS A 188 18.20 -1.49 -12.48
CA LYS A 188 18.53 -2.81 -13.04
C LYS A 188 19.90 -2.81 -13.71
N LYS A 189 20.18 -1.82 -14.57
CA LYS A 189 21.47 -1.68 -15.27
C LYS A 189 22.64 -1.58 -14.29
N PHE A 190 22.52 -0.76 -13.24
CA PHE A 190 23.62 -0.57 -12.30
C PHE A 190 23.80 -1.71 -11.32
N SER A 191 22.72 -2.37 -10.92
CA SER A 191 22.80 -3.56 -10.06
C SER A 191 23.33 -4.79 -10.81
N ALA A 192 23.10 -4.88 -12.12
CA ALA A 192 23.67 -5.94 -12.95
C ALA A 192 25.21 -5.93 -13.02
N ALA A 193 25.86 -4.77 -12.78
CA ALA A 193 27.32 -4.69 -12.70
C ALA A 193 27.90 -5.40 -11.46
N ASP A 194 27.05 -5.73 -10.48
CA ASP A 194 27.39 -6.49 -9.28
C ASP A 194 26.61 -7.83 -9.24
N ASP A 195 26.34 -8.42 -10.42
CA ASP A 195 25.71 -9.73 -10.64
C ASP A 195 24.27 -9.88 -10.12
N VAL A 196 23.54 -8.77 -9.92
CA VAL A 196 22.13 -8.83 -9.52
C VAL A 196 21.26 -9.23 -10.71
N VAL A 197 20.53 -10.33 -10.54
CA VAL A 197 19.54 -10.81 -11.51
C VAL A 197 18.14 -10.63 -10.95
N PHE A 198 17.25 -10.09 -11.78
CA PHE A 198 15.81 -10.01 -11.52
C PHE A 198 15.13 -11.12 -12.34
N PRO A 199 14.43 -12.07 -11.70
CA PRO A 199 13.74 -13.13 -12.41
C PRO A 199 12.59 -12.56 -13.25
N ASP A 200 12.36 -13.10 -14.45
CA ASP A 200 11.21 -12.73 -15.29
C ASP A 200 9.86 -13.16 -14.68
N GLN A 201 9.89 -14.22 -13.86
CA GLN A 201 8.74 -14.72 -13.12
C GLN A 201 9.07 -14.73 -11.64
N VAL A 202 8.72 -13.63 -10.99
CA VAL A 202 8.62 -13.57 -9.54
C VAL A 202 7.19 -14.00 -9.17
N PRO A 203 6.96 -14.86 -8.16
CA PRO A 203 5.62 -15.05 -7.62
C PRO A 203 5.04 -13.67 -7.32
N SER A 204 3.91 -13.31 -7.93
CA SER A 204 3.31 -11.98 -7.77
C SER A 204 3.07 -11.75 -6.28
N PHE A 205 3.99 -11.02 -5.65
CA PHE A 205 3.89 -10.70 -4.26
C PHE A 205 3.05 -9.43 -4.16
N SER A 206 1.93 -9.50 -3.44
CA SER A 206 1.10 -8.35 -3.16
C SER A 206 1.41 -7.81 -1.77
N GLY A 207 2.24 -6.77 -1.71
CA GLY A 207 2.45 -5.96 -0.50
C GLY A 207 1.60 -4.70 -0.52
N SER A 208 1.55 -3.98 0.60
CA SER A 208 1.02 -2.62 0.65
C SER A 208 2.02 -1.76 1.41
N THR A 209 2.43 -0.65 0.81
CA THR A 209 3.38 0.31 1.41
C THR A 209 2.95 1.73 1.10
N ASP A 210 3.19 2.65 2.03
CA ASP A 210 2.92 4.08 1.83
C ASP A 210 3.89 4.73 0.81
N MET A 211 4.89 4.00 0.29
CA MET A 211 5.65 4.39 -0.91
C MET A 211 4.74 4.47 -2.16
N GLY A 212 3.64 3.73 -2.18
CA GLY A 212 2.63 3.88 -3.22
C GLY A 212 2.07 5.32 -3.27
N ASN A 213 1.86 5.94 -2.11
CA ASN A 213 1.40 7.33 -2.03
C ASN A 213 2.45 8.31 -2.57
N VAL A 214 3.73 8.10 -2.25
CA VAL A 214 4.83 8.90 -2.83
C VAL A 214 4.86 8.77 -4.35
N SER A 215 4.59 7.57 -4.87
CA SER A 215 4.53 7.33 -6.31
C SER A 215 3.37 8.01 -7.03
N LEU A 216 2.41 8.62 -6.30
CA LEU A 216 1.40 9.49 -6.88
C LEU A 216 1.88 10.95 -6.97
N GLU A 217 2.88 11.34 -6.18
CA GLU A 217 3.41 12.70 -6.13
C GLU A 217 4.55 12.90 -7.13
N VAL A 218 5.47 11.94 -7.20
CA VAL A 218 6.69 12.03 -8.03
C VAL A 218 7.06 10.67 -8.65
N PRO A 219 7.78 10.63 -9.79
CA PRO A 219 8.30 9.38 -10.34
C PRO A 219 9.14 8.65 -9.28
N SER A 220 8.81 7.36 -9.08
CA SER A 220 9.28 6.59 -7.93
C SER A 220 9.63 5.15 -8.26
N ILE A 221 10.56 4.55 -7.50
CA ILE A 221 10.84 3.10 -7.53
C ILE A 221 10.86 2.52 -6.10
N HIS A 222 10.47 1.25 -5.97
CA HIS A 222 10.61 0.46 -4.73
C HIS A 222 11.09 -0.97 -5.01
N PRO A 223 12.31 -1.19 -5.55
CA PRO A 223 12.78 -2.54 -5.84
C PRO A 223 13.01 -3.35 -4.55
N GLY A 224 12.64 -4.63 -4.59
CA GLY A 224 13.06 -5.64 -3.62
C GLY A 224 14.48 -6.13 -3.93
N PHE A 225 15.33 -6.27 -2.92
CA PHE A 225 16.69 -6.82 -3.08
C PHE A 225 16.91 -8.03 -2.16
N PHE A 226 17.56 -9.05 -2.71
CA PHE A 226 17.90 -10.28 -2.01
C PHE A 226 18.87 -10.03 -0.86
N ILE A 227 18.66 -10.67 0.30
CA ILE A 227 19.55 -10.54 1.47
C ILE A 227 20.31 -11.82 1.83
N GLY A 228 20.51 -12.73 0.87
CA GLY A 228 21.34 -13.93 1.05
C GLY A 228 20.57 -15.21 1.37
N LYS A 229 19.31 -15.13 1.84
CA LYS A 229 18.42 -16.28 2.05
C LYS A 229 17.00 -15.97 1.58
N PRO A 230 16.27 -16.97 1.04
CA PRO A 230 14.91 -16.80 0.53
C PRO A 230 13.85 -16.80 1.64
N PHE A 231 14.07 -16.04 2.71
CA PHE A 231 13.10 -15.92 3.80
C PHE A 231 12.03 -14.89 3.47
N MET A 232 10.79 -15.19 3.85
CA MET A 232 9.66 -14.28 3.73
C MET A 232 9.71 -13.20 4.81
N ILE A 233 9.32 -11.97 4.48
CA ILE A 233 9.16 -10.90 5.47
C ILE A 233 8.13 -11.27 6.53
N HIS A 234 8.13 -10.52 7.64
CA HIS A 234 7.22 -10.72 8.77
C HIS A 234 7.35 -12.11 9.43
N THR A 235 8.46 -12.81 9.20
CA THR A 235 8.80 -14.07 9.88
C THR A 235 9.92 -13.88 10.88
N ARG A 236 9.98 -14.75 11.91
CA ARG A 236 11.07 -14.77 12.88
C ARG A 236 12.42 -15.10 12.24
N ASP A 237 12.44 -15.86 11.16
CA ASP A 237 13.69 -16.22 10.48
C ASP A 237 14.25 -15.05 9.69
N PHE A 238 13.40 -14.23 9.07
CA PHE A 238 13.81 -12.96 8.45
C PHE A 238 14.35 -11.98 9.50
N GLU A 239 13.67 -11.84 10.65
CA GLU A 239 14.16 -11.03 11.77
C GLU A 239 15.53 -11.52 12.26
N LYS A 240 15.70 -12.84 12.47
CA LYS A 240 16.98 -13.42 12.89
C LYS A 240 18.07 -13.13 11.87
N LEU A 241 17.82 -13.38 10.58
CA LEU A 241 18.77 -13.12 9.50
C LEU A 241 19.28 -11.68 9.54
N LEU A 242 18.38 -10.69 9.65
CA LEU A 242 18.76 -9.28 9.73
C LEU A 242 19.57 -8.93 11.00
N LYS A 243 19.32 -9.63 12.12
CA LYS A 243 20.08 -9.42 13.36
C LYS A 243 21.46 -10.08 13.34
N THR A 244 21.58 -11.28 12.76
CA THR A 244 22.74 -12.16 12.89
C THR A 244 23.66 -12.19 11.67
N ALA A 245 23.12 -12.05 10.46
CA ALA A 245 23.88 -12.17 9.21
C ALA A 245 24.34 -10.80 8.66
N ARG A 246 24.68 -9.86 9.55
CA ARG A 246 25.01 -8.48 9.16
C ARG A 246 26.07 -8.42 8.05
N PRO A 247 27.20 -9.14 8.08
CA PRO A 247 28.20 -9.04 7.02
C PRO A 247 27.71 -9.54 5.65
N GLU A 248 26.94 -10.64 5.63
CA GLU A 248 26.43 -11.26 4.40
C GLU A 248 25.30 -10.43 3.79
N ALA A 249 24.34 -10.00 4.61
CA ALA A 249 23.24 -9.13 4.17
C ALA A 249 23.74 -7.72 3.77
N GLN A 250 24.75 -7.19 4.47
CA GLN A 250 25.34 -5.88 4.18
C GLN A 250 25.89 -5.79 2.76
N LYS A 251 26.48 -6.86 2.23
CA LYS A 251 26.95 -6.90 0.84
C LYS A 251 25.83 -6.50 -0.11
N TYR A 252 24.67 -7.15 0.01
CA TYR A 252 23.52 -6.88 -0.86
C TYR A 252 22.92 -5.49 -0.63
N THR A 253 22.86 -5.04 0.63
CA THR A 253 22.41 -3.68 0.95
C THR A 253 23.31 -2.62 0.33
N LEU A 254 24.64 -2.83 0.35
CA LEU A 254 25.60 -1.91 -0.29
C LEU A 254 25.46 -1.89 -1.80
N ILE A 255 25.21 -3.04 -2.44
CA ILE A 255 24.92 -3.11 -3.88
C ILE A 255 23.65 -2.31 -4.19
N ALA A 256 22.55 -2.54 -3.46
CA ALA A 256 21.31 -1.81 -3.65
C ALA A 256 21.48 -0.29 -3.46
N ALA A 257 22.22 0.13 -2.43
CA ALA A 257 22.53 1.53 -2.17
C ALA A 257 23.39 2.16 -3.28
N LYS A 258 24.41 1.44 -3.76
CA LYS A 258 25.25 1.86 -4.89
C LYS A 258 24.41 2.01 -6.17
N SER A 259 23.50 1.08 -6.45
CA SER A 259 22.62 1.16 -7.61
C SER A 259 21.67 2.35 -7.53
N MET A 260 21.07 2.65 -6.37
CA MET A 260 20.30 3.88 -6.18
C MET A 260 21.15 5.14 -6.41
N ALA A 261 22.37 5.18 -5.88
CA ALA A 261 23.27 6.33 -6.05
C ALA A 261 23.66 6.56 -7.52
N LEU A 262 23.92 5.49 -8.27
CA LEU A 262 24.23 5.59 -9.70
C LEU A 262 22.99 6.00 -10.53
N THR A 263 21.80 5.53 -10.16
CA THR A 263 20.54 6.03 -10.74
C THR A 263 20.35 7.53 -10.47
N CYS A 264 20.65 8.02 -9.26
CA CYS A 264 20.66 9.46 -8.96
C CYS A 264 21.62 10.22 -9.89
N VAL A 265 22.83 9.70 -10.10
CA VAL A 265 23.84 10.36 -10.97
C VAL A 265 23.32 10.51 -12.39
N GLU A 266 22.71 9.47 -12.97
CA GLU A 266 22.06 9.55 -14.29
C GLU A 266 20.94 10.59 -14.31
N LEU A 267 20.08 10.59 -13.29
CA LEU A 267 19.01 11.58 -13.17
C LEU A 267 19.54 13.01 -13.08
N PHE A 268 20.65 13.27 -12.39
CA PHE A 268 21.23 14.61 -12.34
C PHE A 268 21.93 15.01 -13.64
N THR A 269 22.62 14.08 -14.28
CA THR A 269 23.52 14.41 -15.41
C THR A 269 22.82 14.37 -16.78
N LYS A 270 21.67 13.70 -16.90
CA LYS A 270 21.00 13.48 -18.19
C LYS A 270 19.58 14.07 -18.21
N PRO A 271 19.39 15.26 -18.79
CA PRO A 271 18.08 15.89 -18.94
C PRO A 271 17.05 14.99 -19.63
N GLU A 272 17.46 14.26 -20.67
CA GLU A 272 16.60 13.37 -21.44
C GLU A 272 16.01 12.23 -20.60
N VAL A 273 16.76 11.72 -19.61
CA VAL A 273 16.29 10.70 -18.68
C VAL A 273 15.22 11.27 -17.75
N ARG A 274 15.42 12.50 -17.25
CA ARG A 274 14.44 13.18 -16.39
C ARG A 274 13.14 13.45 -17.13
N GLU A 275 13.23 13.94 -18.36
CA GLU A 275 12.06 14.20 -19.21
C GLU A 275 11.29 12.92 -19.51
N GLN A 276 12.00 11.83 -19.84
CA GLN A 276 11.38 10.53 -20.08
C GLN A 276 10.66 10.00 -18.84
N ALA A 277 11.29 10.04 -17.66
CA ALA A 277 10.68 9.58 -16.42
C ALA A 277 9.46 10.42 -16.01
N ARG A 278 9.50 11.74 -16.22
CA ARG A 278 8.36 12.64 -15.96
C ARG A 278 7.21 12.40 -16.92
N LYS A 279 7.49 12.27 -18.22
CA LYS A 279 6.46 11.97 -19.22
C LYS A 279 5.77 10.65 -18.91
N GLU A 280 6.55 9.61 -18.62
CA GLU A 280 6.03 8.31 -18.22
C GLU A 280 5.13 8.39 -16.98
N PHE A 281 5.56 9.15 -15.96
CA PHE A 281 4.78 9.37 -14.75
C PHE A 281 3.44 10.05 -15.03
N GLU A 282 3.41 11.14 -15.81
CA GLU A 282 2.18 11.85 -16.16
C GLU A 282 1.21 10.98 -16.96
N GLU A 283 1.73 10.15 -17.87
CA GLU A 283 0.92 9.20 -18.64
C GLU A 283 0.33 8.09 -17.75
N LYS A 284 1.15 7.50 -16.86
CA LYS A 284 0.70 6.48 -15.91
C LYS A 284 -0.31 7.03 -14.91
N LYS A 285 -0.08 8.23 -14.38
CA LYS A 285 -0.94 8.87 -13.36
C LYS A 285 -2.37 9.05 -13.85
N LYS A 286 -2.56 9.47 -15.11
CA LYS A 286 -3.91 9.59 -15.74
C LYS A 286 -4.68 8.27 -15.78
N LEU A 287 -3.98 7.15 -16.02
CA LEU A 287 -4.61 5.83 -16.06
C LEU A 287 -4.85 5.25 -14.67
N PHE A 288 -3.99 5.60 -13.71
CA PHE A 288 -3.96 4.98 -12.38
C PHE A 288 -4.82 5.70 -11.34
N ALA A 289 -4.93 7.02 -11.46
CA ALA A 289 -5.62 7.88 -10.49
C ALA A 289 -6.80 8.68 -11.10
N GLY A 290 -6.99 8.65 -12.42
CA GLY A 290 -8.04 9.38 -13.14
C GLY A 290 -7.60 10.80 -13.50
#